data_AF-A0A1V1NR58-F1
#
_entry.id   AF-A0A1V1NR58-F1
#
_cell.length_a   1.000
_cell.length_b   1.000
_cell.length_c   1.000
_cell.angle_alpha   90.00
_cell.angle_beta   90.00
_cell.angle_gamma   90.00
#
_symmetry.space_group_name_H-M   'P 1'
#
loop_
_entity.id
_entity.type
_entity.pdbx_description
1 polymer ?
#
loop_
_entity_poly.entity_id
_entity_poly.type
_entity_poly.pdbx_seq_one_letter_code
_entity_poly.pdbx_strand_id
1 'polypeptide(L)' 'MIMIHGHGGNIYEWTKKLNCSLDEIIDMSSNINPLGSPPGLLEYIKDRLKHIHSLPEVDSKTLTRTFALFFVQA' A
#
# COMPACT_ATOMS: atom_id res chain seq x y z
N MET A 1 -9.46 -4.55 -29.76
CA MET A 1 -8.05 -4.40 -29.36
C MET A 1 -8.00 -4.51 -27.83
N ILE A 2 -7.50 -5.64 -27.30
CA ILE A 2 -7.43 -5.87 -25.86
C ILE A 2 -6.24 -5.07 -25.32
N MET A 3 -6.51 -3.96 -24.63
CA MET A 3 -5.49 -3.19 -23.95
C MET A 3 -5.25 -3.81 -22.57
N ILE A 4 -4.10 -4.44 -22.34
CA ILE A 4 -3.52 -4.52 -20.99
C ILE A 4 -2.57 -3.32 -20.88
N HIS A 5 -3.05 -2.22 -20.32
CA HIS A 5 -2.20 -1.10 -19.87
C HIS A 5 -2.31 -1.02 -18.34
N GLY A 6 -1.46 -1.57 -17.49
CA GLY A 6 -0.46 -2.63 -17.60
C GLY A 6 -0.30 -3.34 -16.25
N HIS A 7 -1.30 -3.25 -15.36
CA HIS A 7 -1.42 -3.93 -14.06
C HIS A 7 -2.91 -3.99 -13.64
N GLY A 8 -3.27 -4.91 -12.75
CA GLY A 8 -4.60 -4.90 -12.11
C GLY A 8 -4.73 -3.84 -11.01
N GLY A 9 -5.92 -3.72 -10.41
CA GLY A 9 -6.22 -2.76 -9.34
C GLY A 9 -6.75 -1.40 -9.79
N ASN A 10 -7.08 -1.21 -11.08
CA ASN A 10 -7.61 0.06 -11.58
C ASN A 10 -9.12 0.23 -11.29
N ILE A 11 -9.50 0.18 -10.02
CA ILE A 11 -10.90 0.26 -9.58
C ILE A 11 -11.59 1.56 -9.99
N TYR A 12 -10.86 2.69 -10.09
CA TYR A 12 -11.40 3.98 -10.51
C TYR A 12 -11.78 4.05 -11.99
N GLU A 13 -11.13 3.28 -12.85
CA GLU A 13 -11.56 3.14 -14.24
C GLU A 13 -12.86 2.32 -14.31
N TRP A 14 -12.98 1.29 -13.48
CA TRP A 14 -14.16 0.43 -13.43
C TRP A 14 -15.39 1.14 -12.87
N THR A 15 -15.26 1.97 -11.84
CA THR A 15 -16.39 2.79 -11.35
C THR A 15 -16.97 3.68 -12.44
N LYS A 16 -16.11 4.27 -13.29
CA LYS A 16 -16.54 5.07 -14.46
C LYS A 16 -17.22 4.23 -15.54
N LYS A 17 -16.66 3.05 -15.85
CA LYS A 17 -17.21 2.15 -16.90
C LYS A 17 -18.54 1.52 -16.50
N LEU A 18 -18.69 1.19 -15.22
CA LEU A 18 -19.85 0.49 -14.67
C LEU A 18 -20.89 1.43 -14.06
N ASN A 19 -20.56 2.73 -13.94
CA ASN A 19 -21.39 3.74 -13.29
C ASN A 19 -21.84 3.31 -11.88
N CYS A 20 -20.88 2.88 -11.07
CA CYS A 20 -21.07 2.46 -9.68
C CYS A 20 -20.10 3.19 -8.75
N SER A 21 -20.38 3.12 -7.45
CA SER A 21 -19.50 3.62 -6.40
C SER A 21 -18.27 2.72 -6.22
N LEU A 22 -17.24 3.25 -5.56
CA LEU A 22 -16.01 2.51 -5.31
C LEU A 22 -16.24 1.30 -4.40
N ASP A 23 -17.13 1.44 -3.42
CA ASP A 23 -17.44 0.40 -2.42
C ASP A 23 -18.24 -0.76 -3.02
N GLU A 24 -18.78 -0.61 -4.22
CA GLU A 24 -19.44 -1.68 -4.98
C GLU A 24 -18.44 -2.54 -5.79
N ILE A 25 -17.17 -2.13 -5.85
CA ILE A 25 -16.12 -2.87 -6.56
C ILE A 25 -15.47 -3.89 -5.62
N ILE A 26 -15.67 -5.18 -5.92
CA ILE A 26 -14.86 -6.26 -5.36
C ILE A 26 -13.62 -6.45 -6.24
N ASP A 27 -12.49 -5.89 -5.80
CA ASP A 27 -11.24 -5.95 -6.57
C ASP A 27 -10.51 -7.29 -6.40
N MET A 28 -10.72 -8.19 -7.37
CA MET A 28 -9.98 -9.45 -7.49
C MET A 28 -8.80 -9.34 -8.49
N SER A 29 -8.47 -8.13 -8.93
CA SER A 29 -7.42 -7.87 -9.91
C SER A 29 -6.10 -7.41 -9.27
N SER A 30 -6.10 -7.06 -7.99
CA SER A 30 -4.91 -6.72 -7.21
C SER A 30 -4.53 -7.83 -6.21
N ASN A 31 -3.22 -8.02 -5.98
CA ASN A 31 -2.69 -9.02 -5.06
C ASN A 31 -2.43 -8.39 -3.68
N ILE A 32 -3.48 -7.90 -3.02
CA ILE A 32 -3.41 -7.28 -1.69
C ILE A 32 -3.86 -8.28 -0.62
N ASN A 33 -3.31 -8.16 0.60
CA ASN A 33 -3.78 -8.94 1.75
C ASN A 33 -5.26 -8.61 2.06
N PRO A 34 -6.20 -9.58 1.91
CA PRO A 34 -7.62 -9.34 2.17
C PRO A 34 -7.94 -9.10 3.65
N LEU A 35 -7.01 -9.40 4.56
CA LEU A 35 -7.15 -9.15 6.00
C LEU A 35 -6.93 -7.66 6.37
N GLY A 36 -6.55 -6.83 5.40
CA GLY A 36 -6.26 -5.42 5.63
C GLY A 36 -4.91 -5.17 6.30
N SER A 37 -4.79 -4.01 6.95
CA SER A 37 -3.56 -3.61 7.65
C SER A 37 -3.32 -4.45 8.91
N PRO A 38 -2.06 -4.75 9.26
CA PRO A 38 -1.73 -5.37 10.55
C PRO A 38 -2.32 -4.61 11.75
N PRO A 39 -2.75 -5.31 12.82
CA PRO A 39 -3.26 -4.68 14.02
C PRO A 39 -2.31 -3.62 14.58
N GLY A 40 -2.84 -2.43 14.86
CA GLY A 40 -2.07 -1.30 15.41
C GLY A 40 -1.23 -0.51 14.41
N LEU A 41 -1.11 -0.94 13.15
CA LEU A 41 -0.30 -0.23 12.15
C LEU A 41 -0.81 1.20 11.88
N LEU A 42 -2.12 1.36 11.73
CA LEU A 42 -2.72 2.67 11.43
C LEU A 42 -2.48 3.67 12.56
N GLU A 43 -2.57 3.21 13.80
CA GLU A 43 -2.39 4.04 15.00
C GLU A 43 -0.92 4.44 15.14
N TYR A 44 -0.01 3.48 14.92
CA TYR A 44 1.43 3.73 14.87
C TYR A 44 1.81 4.76 13.80
N ILE A 45 1.18 4.70 12.61
CA ILE A 45 1.39 5.69 11.53
C ILE A 45 0.86 7.05 11.94
N LYS A 46 -0.38 7.13 12.47
CA LYS A 46 -1.00 8.40 12.90
C LYS A 46 -0.12 9.15 13.90
N ASP A 47 0.43 8.46 14.89
CA ASP A 47 1.31 9.05 15.91
C ASP A 47 2.62 9.62 15.34
N ARG A 48 2.97 9.24 14.11
CA ARG A 48 4.22 9.62 13.42
C ARG A 48 4.03 10.56 12.26
N LEU A 49 2.79 10.91 11.91
CA LEU A 49 2.49 11.83 10.81
C LEU A 49 3.20 13.20 10.94
N LYS A 50 3.48 13.63 12.18
CA LYS A 50 4.26 14.85 12.46
C LYS A 50 5.64 14.89 11.79
N HIS A 51 6.20 13.74 11.38
CA HIS A 51 7.52 13.65 10.75
C HIS A 51 7.49 13.82 9.22
N ILE A 52 6.32 13.87 8.58
CA ILE A 52 6.20 13.88 7.11
C ILE A 52 6.75 15.16 6.45
N HIS A 53 6.90 16.25 7.22
CA HIS A 53 7.43 17.53 6.73
C HIS A 53 8.95 17.53 6.56
N SER A 54 9.65 16.49 7.05
CA SER A 54 11.10 16.35 6.91
C SER A 54 11.44 15.34 5.83
N LEU A 55 12.54 15.58 5.11
CA LEU A 55 13.11 14.56 4.22
C LEU A 55 13.56 13.33 5.05
N PRO A 56 13.48 12.12 4.49
CA PRO A 56 13.99 10.91 5.15
C PRO A 56 15.52 10.93 5.27
N GLU A 57 16.08 9.95 5.99
CA GLU A 57 17.53 9.70 5.99
C GLU A 57 18.04 9.52 4.56
N VAL A 58 19.05 10.31 4.15
CA VAL A 58 19.58 10.36 2.77
C VAL A 58 20.00 8.98 2.26
N ASP A 59 20.47 8.11 3.15
CA ASP A 59 20.95 6.76 2.83
C ASP A 59 20.07 5.65 3.40
N SER A 60 18.95 5.97 4.06
CA SER A 60 18.03 5.00 4.67
C SER A 60 18.70 3.96 5.59
N LYS A 61 19.83 4.31 6.23
CA LYS A 61 20.61 3.39 7.08
C LYS A 61 19.78 2.69 8.14
N THR A 62 18.89 3.42 8.82
CA THR A 62 18.04 2.84 9.87
C THR A 62 17.10 1.78 9.29
N LEU A 63 16.51 2.04 8.11
CA LEU A 63 15.61 1.11 7.43
C LEU A 63 16.36 -0.17 7.02
N THR A 64 17.48 -0.04 6.31
CA THR A 64 18.27 -1.19 5.84
C THR A 64 18.73 -2.07 7.01
N ARG A 65 19.21 -1.47 8.10
CA ARG A 65 19.62 -2.22 9.30
C ARG A 65 18.45 -2.97 9.94
N THR A 66 17.28 -2.35 10.01
CA THR A 66 16.07 -2.97 10.59
C THR A 66 15.67 -4.21 9.80
N PHE A 67 15.64 -4.12 8.47
CA PHE A 67 15.36 -5.26 7.60
C PHE A 67 16.41 -6.36 7.73
N ALA A 68 17.70 -6.01 7.77
CA ALA A 68 18.78 -6.98 7.96
C ALA A 68 18.64 -7.75 9.28
N LEU A 69 18.33 -7.06 10.38
CA LEU A 69 18.13 -7.70 11.68
C LEU A 69 16.93 -8.65 11.68
N PHE A 70 15.83 -8.28 11.02
CA PHE A 70 14.66 -9.13 10.91
C PHE A 70 14.97 -10.44 10.18
N PHE A 71 15.67 -10.39 9.04
CA PHE A 71 15.98 -11.57 8.23
C PHE A 71 17.17 -12.40 8.72
N VAL A 72 18.07 -11.83 9.51
CA VAL A 72 19.19 -12.58 10.13
C VAL A 72 18.72 -13.34 11.39
N GLN A 73 17.63 -12.91 12.02
CA GLN A 73 17.06 -13.54 13.20
C GLN A 73 15.88 -14.49 12.89
N ALA A 74 15.50 -14.62 11.61
CA ALA A 74 14.40 -15.47 11.14
C ALA A 74 14.88 -16.87 10.71
#